data_AF-A0A2G6GFQ2-F1
#
_entry.id   AF-A0A2G6GFQ2-F1
#
_cell.length_a   1.000
_cell.length_b   1.000
_cell.length_c   1.000
_cell.angle_alpha   90.00
_cell.angle_beta   90.00
_cell.angle_gamma   90.00
#
_symmetry.space_group_name_H-M   'P 1'
#
loop_
_entity.id
_entity.type
_entity.pdbx_description
1 polymer ?
#
loop_
_entity_poly.entity_id
_entity_poly.type
_entity_poly.pdbx_seq_one_letter_code
_entity_poly.pdbx_strand_id
1 'polypeptide(L)'
;MTELSEKKLIAVGVNLDGHIWEEHLGMAPQFYIYDLTGRLLEKRPNPYGANVKGSKHHGNPKLIVELLPECGVFIARAMGKAGQLKDLGINPVITQAPDPDAAVKSFLGNG
;
A
#
# COMPACT_ATOMS: atom_id res chain seq x y z
N MET A 1 4.71 12.15 24.39
CA MET A 1 3.73 11.13 23.94
C MET A 1 2.93 11.77 22.82
N THR A 2 3.45 11.74 21.60
CA THR A 2 2.83 12.44 20.46
C THR A 2 3.50 11.96 19.18
N GLU A 3 2.96 10.90 18.55
CA GLU A 3 3.32 10.53 17.16
C GLU A 3 2.34 9.52 16.54
N LEU A 4 1.12 9.39 17.09
CA LEU A 4 0.06 8.57 16.49
C LEU A 4 -0.88 9.41 15.58
N SER A 5 -0.58 10.69 15.34
CA SER A 5 -1.44 11.61 14.55
C SER A 5 -1.00 11.86 13.11
N GLU A 6 0.00 11.16 12.58
CA GLU A 6 0.65 11.51 11.30
C GLU A 6 0.43 10.54 10.14
N LYS A 7 -0.30 9.44 10.33
CA LYS A 7 -0.63 8.51 9.24
C LYS A 7 -1.73 9.07 8.33
N LYS A 8 -1.33 9.98 7.43
CA LYS A 8 -2.23 10.74 6.56
C LYS A 8 -2.08 10.39 5.09
N LEU A 9 -1.23 9.43 4.71
CA LEU A 9 -1.07 9.04 3.32
C LEU A 9 -1.71 7.69 3.01
N ILE A 10 -1.93 7.47 1.72
CA ILE A 10 -2.52 6.26 1.15
C ILE A 10 -1.43 5.60 0.30
N ALA A 11 -1.15 4.32 0.53
CA ALA A 11 -0.26 3.53 -0.31
C ALA A 11 -1.05 2.54 -1.17
N VAL A 12 -0.74 2.46 -2.46
CA VAL A 12 -1.27 1.47 -3.39
C VAL A 12 -0.13 0.56 -3.84
N GLY A 13 -0.25 -0.75 -3.64
CA GLY A 13 0.74 -1.71 -4.17
C GLY A 13 0.57 -1.90 -5.68
N VAL A 14 1.65 -1.71 -6.44
CA VAL A 14 1.61 -1.78 -7.91
C VAL A 14 2.79 -2.58 -8.48
N ASN A 15 2.61 -3.11 -9.70
CA ASN A 15 3.65 -3.77 -10.47
C ASN A 15 4.61 -2.75 -11.12
N LEU A 16 5.62 -3.22 -11.86
CA LEU A 16 6.60 -2.33 -12.51
C LEU A 16 5.98 -1.49 -13.64
N ASP A 17 4.89 -1.96 -14.25
CA ASP A 17 4.15 -1.25 -15.29
C ASP A 17 3.17 -0.19 -14.72
N GLY A 18 3.02 -0.13 -13.39
CA GLY A 18 2.15 0.83 -12.70
C GLY A 18 0.70 0.37 -12.54
N HIS A 19 0.37 -0.88 -12.88
CA HIS A 19 -0.94 -1.47 -12.59
C HIS A 19 -1.00 -1.98 -11.14
N ILE A 20 -2.20 -1.97 -10.55
CA ILE A 20 -2.38 -2.50 -9.19
C ILE A 20 -1.89 -3.94 -9.12
N TRP A 21 -1.07 -4.24 -8.12
CA TRP A 21 -0.52 -5.56 -7.91
C TRP A 21 -1.63 -6.54 -7.57
N GLU A 22 -1.69 -7.65 -8.31
CA GLU A 22 -2.77 -8.63 -8.21
C GLU A 22 -2.57 -9.65 -7.08
N GLU A 23 -1.33 -9.85 -6.63
CA GLU A 23 -1.02 -10.75 -5.52
C GLU A 23 -1.00 -10.00 -4.17
N HIS A 24 -0.36 -10.62 -3.16
CA HIS A 24 -0.28 -10.05 -1.82
C HIS A 24 0.45 -8.70 -1.83
N LEU A 25 -0.18 -7.66 -1.25
CA LEU A 25 0.39 -6.30 -1.10
C LEU A 25 1.88 -6.29 -0.71
N GLY A 26 2.28 -7.13 0.27
CA GLY A 26 3.66 -7.15 0.76
C GLY A 26 4.70 -7.57 -0.29
N MET A 27 4.27 -8.17 -1.40
CA MET A 27 5.10 -8.57 -2.54
C MET A 27 5.03 -7.59 -3.71
N ALA A 28 4.22 -6.53 -3.62
CA ALA A 28 4.11 -5.54 -4.68
C ALA A 28 5.51 -4.99 -5.01
N PRO A 29 5.91 -4.96 -6.30
CA PRO A 29 7.21 -4.42 -6.71
C PRO A 29 7.50 -2.99 -6.25
N GLN A 30 6.46 -2.14 -6.17
CA GLN A 30 6.57 -0.76 -5.73
C GLN A 30 5.23 -0.30 -5.14
N PHE A 31 5.27 0.84 -4.44
CA PHE A 31 4.10 1.51 -3.86
C PHE A 31 3.93 2.89 -4.46
N TYR A 32 2.71 3.23 -4.85
CA TYR A 32 2.34 4.59 -5.19
C TYR A 32 1.72 5.24 -3.95
N ILE A 33 2.26 6.38 -3.54
CA ILE A 33 1.89 7.07 -2.30
C ILE A 33 1.12 8.34 -2.65
N TYR A 34 -0.08 8.46 -2.10
CA TYR A 34 -1.02 9.54 -2.34
C TYR A 34 -1.33 10.31 -1.06
N ASP A 35 -1.67 11.59 -1.21
CA ASP A 35 -2.31 12.35 -0.14
C ASP A 35 -3.84 12.09 -0.06
N LEU A 36 -4.48 12.69 0.95
CA LEU A 36 -5.93 12.57 1.17
C LEU A 36 -6.79 13.35 0.16
N THR A 37 -6.17 14.11 -0.76
CA THR A 37 -6.87 14.74 -1.88
C THR A 37 -6.88 13.85 -3.12
N GLY A 38 -6.12 12.74 -3.10
CA GLY A 38 -5.96 11.82 -4.21
C GLY A 38 -4.83 12.21 -5.17
N ARG A 39 -3.94 13.12 -4.77
CA ARG A 39 -2.77 13.48 -5.56
C ARG A 39 -1.63 12.49 -5.29
N LEU A 40 -1.04 11.94 -6.34
CA LEU A 40 0.17 11.13 -6.26
C LEU A 40 1.36 12.01 -5.82
N LEU A 41 2.03 11.60 -4.75
CA LEU A 41 3.19 12.29 -4.18
C LEU A 41 4.50 11.59 -4.54
N GLU A 42 4.53 10.26 -4.44
CA GLU A 42 5.77 9.48 -4.58
C GLU A 42 5.50 8.09 -5.18
N LYS A 43 6.48 7.58 -5.94
CA LYS A 43 6.58 6.17 -6.30
C LYS A 43 7.77 5.56 -5.55
N ARG A 44 7.50 4.67 -4.60
CA ARG A 44 8.50 4.08 -3.70
C ARG A 44 8.77 2.61 -4.06
N PRO A 45 10.00 2.24 -4.43
CA PRO A 45 10.37 0.85 -4.66
C PRO A 45 10.19 -0.01 -3.40
N ASN A 46 9.73 -1.26 -3.54
CA ASN A 46 9.69 -2.21 -2.45
C ASN A 46 10.96 -3.09 -2.46
N PRO A 47 11.89 -2.96 -1.49
CA PRO A 47 13.08 -3.80 -1.41
C PRO A 47 12.75 -5.29 -1.17
N TYR A 48 11.51 -5.59 -0.78
CA TYR A 48 11.00 -6.95 -0.58
C TYR A 48 10.06 -7.42 -1.70
N GLY A 49 9.91 -6.62 -2.77
CA GLY A 49 9.01 -6.90 -3.88
C GLY A 49 9.37 -8.18 -4.65
N ALA A 50 8.39 -8.75 -5.35
CA ALA A 50 8.56 -9.98 -6.12
C ALA A 50 9.60 -9.86 -7.25
N ASN A 51 9.91 -8.64 -7.68
CA ASN A 51 10.94 -8.33 -8.67
C ASN A 51 12.38 -8.38 -8.12
N VAL A 52 12.57 -8.50 -6.80
CA VAL A 52 13.90 -8.52 -6.17
C VAL A 52 14.38 -9.96 -6.01
N LYS A 53 15.50 -10.30 -6.69
CA LYS A 53 16.10 -11.64 -6.64
C LYS A 53 16.51 -12.00 -5.22
N GLY A 54 15.98 -13.11 -4.70
CA GLY A 54 16.28 -13.59 -3.34
C GLY A 54 15.41 -12.99 -2.24
N SER A 55 14.40 -12.18 -2.58
CA SER A 55 13.35 -11.79 -1.63
C SER A 55 12.60 -13.05 -1.16
N LYS A 56 12.89 -13.51 0.06
CA LYS A 56 12.19 -14.61 0.74
C LYS A 56 11.14 -14.10 1.74
N HIS A 57 10.98 -12.78 1.86
CA HIS A 57 10.10 -12.17 2.86
C HIS A 57 8.66 -12.08 2.33
N HIS A 58 8.04 -13.24 2.14
CA HIS A 58 6.63 -13.34 1.77
C HIS A 58 5.75 -12.90 2.96
N GLY A 59 5.48 -11.60 3.05
CA GLY A 59 4.40 -11.06 3.88
C GLY A 59 4.72 -10.93 5.36
N ASN A 60 5.77 -10.19 5.74
CA ASN A 60 5.84 -9.61 7.08
C ASN A 60 5.18 -8.21 7.05
N PRO A 61 4.00 -8.03 7.66
CA PRO A 61 3.30 -6.74 7.67
C PRO A 61 4.12 -5.63 8.34
N LYS A 62 4.95 -5.97 9.34
CA LYS A 62 5.79 -4.99 10.05
C LYS A 62 6.78 -4.31 9.10
N LEU A 63 7.41 -5.06 8.21
CA LEU A 63 8.37 -4.50 7.25
C LEU A 63 7.72 -3.50 6.30
N ILE A 64 6.48 -3.76 5.88
CA ILE A 64 5.74 -2.83 4.99
C ILE A 64 5.31 -1.59 5.77
N VAL A 65 4.92 -1.73 7.03
CA VAL A 65 4.60 -0.59 7.90
C VAL A 65 5.84 0.25 8.21
N GLU A 66 7.00 -0.38 8.41
CA GLU A 66 8.30 0.30 8.58
C GLU A 66 8.77 1.01 7.30
N LEU A 67 8.43 0.48 6.13
CA LEU A 67 8.73 1.09 4.83
C LEU A 67 7.80 2.28 4.50
N LEU A 68 6.59 2.27 5.06
CA LEU A 68 5.53 3.25 4.81
C LEU A 68 4.97 3.82 6.13
N PRO A 69 5.82 4.35 7.03
CA PRO A 69 5.40 4.78 8.37
C PRO A 69 4.35 5.91 8.35
N GLU A 70 4.33 6.72 7.29
CA GLU A 70 3.43 7.85 7.07
C GLU A 70 2.07 7.45 6.47
N CYS A 71 1.94 6.21 6.00
CA CYS A 71 0.74 5.72 5.36
C CYS A 71 -0.20 5.06 6.38
N GLY A 72 -1.44 5.52 6.42
CA GLY A 72 -2.50 4.97 7.27
C GLY A 72 -3.44 4.03 6.54
N VAL A 73 -3.44 4.06 5.21
CA VAL A 73 -4.33 3.27 4.36
C VAL A 73 -3.49 2.55 3.34
N PHE A 74 -3.67 1.24 3.23
CA PHE A 74 -3.05 0.43 2.19
C PHE A 74 -4.15 -0.11 1.26
N ILE A 75 -3.99 0.06 -0.05
CA ILE A 75 -4.92 -0.39 -1.07
C ILE A 75 -4.25 -1.45 -1.96
N ALA A 76 -4.90 -2.59 -2.18
CA ALA A 76 -4.44 -3.65 -3.08
C ALA A 76 -5.58 -4.52 -3.61
N ARG A 77 -5.28 -5.39 -4.59
CA ARG A 77 -6.21 -6.45 -5.04
C ARG A 77 -6.34 -7.57 -4.02
N ALA A 78 -5.25 -7.92 -3.35
CA ALA A 78 -5.23 -8.98 -2.34
C ALA A 78 -4.35 -8.61 -1.13
N MET A 79 -4.81 -8.99 0.06
CA MET A 79 -4.06 -8.82 1.31
C MET A 79 -4.02 -10.11 2.12
N GLY A 80 -2.87 -10.77 2.12
CA GLY A 80 -2.70 -12.03 2.85
C GLY A 80 -2.84 -11.90 4.38
N LYS A 81 -2.45 -10.75 4.96
CA LYS A 81 -2.44 -10.52 6.43
C LYS A 81 -3.15 -9.23 6.83
N ALA A 82 -4.32 -8.97 6.25
CA ALA A 82 -5.10 -7.76 6.52
C ALA A 82 -5.39 -7.54 8.02
N GLY A 83 -5.68 -8.60 8.79
CA GLY A 83 -5.91 -8.49 10.24
C GLY A 83 -4.70 -7.91 10.99
N GLN A 84 -3.49 -8.39 10.68
CA GLN A 84 -2.27 -7.89 11.32
C GLN A 84 -1.94 -6.44 10.94
N LEU A 85 -2.34 -6.00 9.74
CA LEU A 85 -2.21 -4.59 9.36
C LEU A 85 -3.12 -3.69 10.21
N LYS A 86 -4.36 -4.14 10.49
CA LYS A 86 -5.28 -3.43 11.38
C LYS A 86 -4.73 -3.31 12.80
N ASP A 87 -4.13 -4.38 13.33
CA ASP A 87 -3.49 -4.36 14.65
C ASP A 87 -2.30 -3.38 14.72
N LEU A 88 -1.69 -3.06 13.57
CA LEU A 88 -0.61 -2.06 13.43
C LEU A 88 -1.13 -0.64 13.10
N GLY A 89 -2.44 -0.42 13.23
CA GLY A 89 -3.09 0.87 12.98
C GLY A 89 -3.13 1.27 11.50
N ILE A 90 -3.09 0.29 10.58
CA ILE A 90 -3.28 0.49 9.15
C ILE A 90 -4.69 0.07 8.76
N ASN A 91 -5.33 0.83 7.88
CA ASN A 91 -6.58 0.45 7.24
C ASN A 91 -6.30 -0.28 5.90
N PRO A 92 -6.41 -1.61 5.83
CA PRO A 92 -6.32 -2.35 4.58
C PRO A 92 -7.62 -2.24 3.77
N VAL A 93 -7.50 -1.87 2.51
CA VAL A 93 -8.60 -1.74 1.55
C VAL A 93 -8.36 -2.67 0.37
N ILE A 94 -9.35 -3.53 0.09
CA ILE A 94 -9.36 -4.36 -1.11
C ILE A 94 -10.12 -3.61 -2.19
N THR A 95 -9.54 -3.49 -3.38
CA THR A 95 -10.13 -2.77 -4.51
C THR A 95 -10.32 -3.67 -5.72
N GLN A 96 -11.30 -3.34 -6.56
CA GLN A 96 -11.46 -3.89 -7.91
C GLN A 96 -11.17 -2.85 -9.02
N ALA A 97 -10.77 -1.64 -8.64
CA ALA A 97 -10.53 -0.54 -9.58
C ALA A 97 -9.40 -0.87 -10.58
N PRO A 98 -9.54 -0.42 -11.84
CA PRO A 98 -8.64 -0.82 -12.93
C PRO A 98 -7.20 -0.31 -12.74
N ASP A 99 -7.03 0.84 -12.09
CA ASP A 99 -5.74 1.49 -11.90
C ASP A 99 -5.64 2.16 -10.52
N PRO A 100 -4.42 2.53 -10.07
CA PRO A 100 -4.19 3.11 -8.76
C PRO A 100 -4.96 4.42 -8.50
N ASP A 101 -5.10 5.29 -9.50
CA ASP A 101 -5.79 6.58 -9.34
C ASP A 101 -7.29 6.37 -9.14
N ALA A 102 -7.89 5.47 -9.92
CA ALA A 102 -9.27 5.05 -9.76
C ALA A 102 -9.51 4.40 -8.38
N ALA A 103 -8.56 3.59 -7.89
CA ALA A 103 -8.65 2.97 -6.57
C ALA A 103 -8.66 4.02 -5.44
N VAL A 104 -7.80 5.03 -5.53
CA VAL A 104 -7.73 6.11 -4.54
C VAL A 104 -8.98 6.99 -4.60
N LYS A 105 -9.45 7.37 -5.79
CA LYS A 105 -10.69 8.14 -5.94
C LYS A 105 -11.90 7.41 -5.36
N SER A 106 -12.01 6.11 -5.63
CA SER A 106 -13.08 5.27 -5.07
C SER A 106 -13.00 5.20 -3.55
N PHE A 107 -11.81 5.03 -2.97
CA PHE A 107 -11.62 5.04 -1.52
C PHE A 107 -12.02 6.37 -0.88
N LEU A 108 -11.68 7.50 -1.50
CA LEU A 108 -12.00 8.84 -0.99
C LEU A 108 -13.47 9.24 -1.20
N GLY A 109 -14.25 8.47 -1.96
CA GLY A 109 -15.64 8.81 -2.30
C GLY A 109 -15.77 9.90 -3.37
N ASN A 110 -14.73 10.13 -4.16
CA ASN A 110 -14.68 11.12 -5.25
C ASN A 110 -15.05 10.51 -6.62
N GLY A 111 -16.00 9.56 -6.63
CA GLY A 111 -16.39 8.76 -7.80
C GLY A 111 -17.75 9.13 -8.36
#